data_AF-A0A4Y5SKP2-F1
#
_entry.id   AF-A0A4Y5SKP2-F1
#
_cell.length_a   1.000
_cell.length_b   1.000
_cell.length_c   1.000
_cell.angle_alpha   90.00
_cell.angle_beta   90.00
_cell.angle_gamma   90.00
#
_symmetry.space_group_name_H-M   'P 1'
#
loop_
_entity.id
_entity.type
_entity.pdbx_description
1 polymer ?
#
loop_
_entity_poly.entity_id
_entity_poly.type
_entity_poly.pdbx_seq_one_letter_code
_entity_poly.pdbx_strand_id
1 'polypeptide(L)'
;MGDSVNVVYETLGRYIDDLCGSIYLGTARGKAVFYGERAHPLTPTEDPLPFMNIFYSHGLIEITAVWGRMEKGAFMVRTAPSDMSYDRLSGTIELVFPAEGDGSIVVTLHGNAELARTLRDAVRACEGVSR
;
A
#
# COMPACT_ATOMS: atom_id res chain seq x y z
N MET A 1 -38.22 -2.81 11.47
CA MET A 1 -37.58 -3.60 10.40
C MET A 1 -36.82 -2.61 9.53
N GLY A 2 -35.50 -2.56 9.68
CA GLY A 2 -34.66 -1.54 9.06
C GLY A 2 -33.19 -1.82 9.32
N ASP A 3 -32.78 -3.07 9.10
CA ASP A 3 -31.37 -3.48 9.14
C ASP A 3 -30.67 -2.99 7.87
N SER A 4 -30.44 -1.68 7.79
CA SER A 4 -29.37 -1.15 6.97
C SER A 4 -28.14 -1.07 7.87
N VAL A 5 -27.57 -2.22 8.19
CA VAL A 5 -26.23 -2.26 8.79
C VAL A 5 -25.32 -1.52 7.80
N ASN A 6 -24.85 -0.36 8.23
CA ASN A 6 -24.17 0.58 7.36
C ASN A 6 -22.89 -0.08 6.89
N VAL A 7 -22.82 -0.44 5.60
CA VAL A 7 -21.68 -1.14 4.97
C VAL A 7 -20.35 -0.47 5.31
N VAL A 8 -20.35 0.85 5.49
CA VAL A 8 -19.18 1.63 5.93
C VAL A 8 -18.76 1.27 7.36
N TYR A 9 -19.71 1.08 8.29
CA TYR A 9 -19.44 0.65 9.66
C TYR A 9 -19.00 -0.81 9.73
N GLU A 10 -19.58 -1.72 8.95
CA GLU A 10 -19.09 -3.11 8.87
C GLU A 10 -17.69 -3.18 8.27
N THR A 11 -17.43 -2.39 7.24
CA THR A 11 -16.11 -2.32 6.60
C THR A 11 -15.08 -1.70 7.55
N LEU A 12 -15.44 -0.65 8.28
CA LEU A 12 -14.60 -0.06 9.34
C LEU A 12 -14.40 -1.01 10.52
N GLY A 13 -15.43 -1.76 10.91
CA GLY A 13 -15.37 -2.77 11.97
C GLY A 13 -14.40 -3.88 11.61
N ARG A 14 -14.55 -4.47 10.41
CA ARG A 14 -13.59 -5.47 9.90
C ARG A 14 -12.19 -4.90 9.74
N TYR A 15 -12.05 -3.65 9.30
CA TYR A 15 -10.76 -2.97 9.23
C TYR A 15 -10.10 -2.79 10.60
N ILE A 16 -10.87 -2.43 11.63
CA ILE A 16 -10.38 -2.30 13.02
C ILE A 16 -10.02 -3.67 13.61
N ASP A 17 -10.82 -4.70 13.33
CA ASP A 17 -10.55 -6.06 13.78
C ASP A 17 -9.29 -6.64 13.09
N ASP A 18 -9.11 -6.41 11.79
CA ASP A 18 -7.91 -6.80 11.04
C ASP A 18 -6.66 -5.97 11.44
N LEU A 19 -6.85 -4.73 11.89
CA LEU A 19 -5.79 -3.90 12.46
C LEU A 19 -5.20 -4.50 13.74
N CYS A 20 -5.96 -5.25 14.53
CA CYS A 20 -5.46 -5.89 15.74
C CYS A 20 -4.40 -6.99 15.45
N GLY A 21 -4.32 -7.49 14.21
CA GLY A 21 -3.28 -8.39 13.72
C GLY A 21 -2.22 -7.75 12.82
N SER A 22 -2.27 -6.42 12.65
CA SER A 22 -1.43 -5.69 11.70
C SER A 22 -0.43 -4.78 12.41
N ILE A 23 0.84 -4.85 11.99
CA ILE A 23 1.92 -3.99 12.48
C ILE A 23 1.97 -2.75 11.58
N TYR A 24 1.69 -1.58 12.15
CA TYR A 24 1.87 -0.32 11.44
C TYR A 24 3.36 -0.02 11.23
N LEU A 25 3.77 0.10 9.97
CA LEU A 25 5.17 0.34 9.59
C LEU A 25 5.47 1.82 9.36
N GLY A 26 4.45 2.62 9.03
CA GLY A 26 4.60 4.07 8.85
C GLY A 26 3.61 4.64 7.85
N THR A 27 3.72 5.95 7.64
CA THR A 27 2.99 6.70 6.62
C THR A 27 3.99 7.48 5.78
N ALA A 28 3.79 7.48 4.47
CA ALA A 28 4.61 8.23 3.54
C ALA A 28 3.74 8.97 2.52
N ARG A 29 4.31 9.99 1.89
CA ARG A 29 3.72 10.58 0.67
C ARG A 29 4.02 9.63 -0.48
N GLY A 30 3.10 9.47 -1.41
CA GLY A 30 3.37 8.54 -2.51
C GLY A 30 2.30 8.48 -3.58
N LYS A 31 2.47 7.54 -4.50
CA LYS A 31 1.55 7.26 -5.59
C LYS A 31 1.62 5.79 -5.97
N ALA A 32 0.57 5.30 -6.63
CA ALA A 32 0.53 3.96 -7.19
C ALA A 32 0.17 3.99 -8.67
N VAL A 33 0.86 3.16 -9.45
CA VAL A 33 0.63 3.00 -10.89
C VAL A 33 0.59 1.51 -11.20
N PHE A 34 -0.41 1.09 -11.97
CA PHE A 34 -0.44 -0.24 -12.57
C PHE A 34 0.29 -0.19 -13.92
N TYR A 35 1.26 -1.07 -14.10
CA TYR A 35 1.99 -1.27 -15.36
C TYR A 35 1.53 -2.60 -15.97
N GLY A 36 0.69 -2.52 -17.01
CA GLY A 36 0.33 -3.65 -17.89
C GLY A 36 0.71 -3.33 -19.34
N GLU A 37 -0.19 -3.55 -20.30
CA GLU A 37 0.01 -3.10 -21.69
C GLU A 37 0.27 -1.59 -21.79
N ARG A 38 -0.31 -0.82 -20.86
CA ARG A 38 -0.10 0.61 -20.68
C ARG A 38 0.02 0.92 -19.18
N ALA A 39 0.60 2.07 -18.87
CA ALA A 39 0.62 2.59 -17.51
C ALA A 39 -0.75 3.20 -17.16
N HIS A 40 -1.34 2.73 -16.06
CA HIS A 40 -2.62 3.19 -15.54
C HIS A 40 -2.42 3.75 -14.13
N PRO A 41 -2.55 5.06 -13.92
CA PRO A 41 -2.48 5.64 -12.57
C PRO A 41 -3.60 5.08 -11.70
N LEU A 42 -3.25 4.54 -10.53
CA LEU A 42 -4.23 4.08 -9.53
C LEU A 42 -4.50 5.15 -8.46
N THR A 43 -3.63 6.16 -8.40
CA THR A 43 -3.76 7.36 -7.57
C THR A 43 -3.64 8.61 -8.45
N PRO A 44 -4.07 9.79 -7.98
CA PRO A 44 -3.89 11.05 -8.70
C PRO A 44 -2.44 11.26 -9.15
N THR A 45 -2.27 11.81 -10.35
CA THR A 45 -0.96 11.97 -11.01
C THR A 45 -0.28 13.31 -10.74
N GLU A 46 -1.05 14.35 -10.43
CA GLU A 46 -0.54 15.71 -10.27
C GLU A 46 0.31 15.87 -9.00
N ASP A 47 -0.19 15.37 -7.87
CA ASP A 47 0.48 15.44 -6.58
C ASP A 47 0.51 14.07 -5.90
N PRO A 48 1.66 13.66 -5.29
CA PRO A 48 1.69 12.50 -4.42
C PRO A 48 0.66 12.64 -3.29
N LEU A 49 -0.08 11.57 -3.04
CA LEU A 49 -1.00 11.48 -1.93
C LEU A 49 -0.25 11.79 -0.63
N PRO A 50 -0.78 12.67 0.24
CA PRO A 50 -0.09 13.08 1.46
C PRO A 50 0.03 11.94 2.48
N PHE A 51 -0.88 10.96 2.41
CA PHE A 51 -0.96 9.86 3.36
C PHE A 51 -1.20 8.53 2.64
N MET A 52 -0.14 7.74 2.50
CA MET A 52 -0.21 6.31 2.23
C MET A 52 0.23 5.57 3.49
N ASN A 53 -0.70 4.89 4.14
CA ASN A 53 -0.46 4.14 5.38
C ASN A 53 0.01 2.73 5.03
N ILE A 54 1.03 2.27 5.73
CA ILE A 54 1.72 1.02 5.43
C ILE A 54 1.65 0.10 6.64
N PHE A 55 1.21 -1.13 6.42
CA PHE A 55 1.07 -2.14 7.44
C PHE A 55 1.71 -3.45 6.99
N TYR A 56 2.10 -4.26 7.97
CA TYR A 56 2.50 -5.65 7.76
C TYR A 56 1.56 -6.56 8.54
N SER A 57 0.96 -7.54 7.88
CA SER A 57 0.10 -8.52 8.56
C SER A 57 0.18 -9.87 7.86
N HIS A 58 0.31 -10.94 8.65
CA HIS A 58 0.25 -12.33 8.15
C HIS A 58 1.16 -12.62 6.94
N GLY A 59 2.38 -12.08 6.91
CA GLY A 59 3.31 -12.29 5.80
C GLY A 59 3.02 -11.45 4.55
N LEU A 60 2.16 -10.43 4.64
CA LEU A 60 1.80 -9.52 3.55
C LEU A 60 2.09 -8.07 3.95
N ILE A 61 2.39 -7.24 2.94
CA ILE A 61 2.39 -5.79 3.10
C ILE A 61 1.05 -5.25 2.60
N GLU A 62 0.43 -4.39 3.40
CA GLU A 62 -0.75 -3.62 3.03
C GLU A 62 -0.37 -2.14 2.90
N ILE A 63 -0.75 -1.52 1.78
CA ILE A 63 -0.66 -0.07 1.60
C ILE A 63 -2.03 0.45 1.25
N THR A 64 -2.52 1.40 2.04
CA THR A 64 -3.83 2.03 1.86
C THR A 64 -3.73 3.54 1.81
N ALA A 65 -4.55 4.17 0.97
CA ALA A 65 -4.65 5.61 0.87
C ALA A 65 -6.10 6.00 0.54
N VAL A 66 -6.57 7.10 1.12
CA VAL A 66 -7.89 7.69 0.86
C VAL A 66 -7.72 9.18 0.63
N TRP A 67 -8.38 9.73 -0.38
CA TRP A 67 -8.32 11.16 -0.70
C TRP A 67 -9.71 11.70 -1.09
N GLY A 68 -9.85 13.03 -1.04
CA GLY A 68 -11.14 13.68 -1.26
C GLY A 68 -11.12 15.19 -1.51
N ARG A 69 -9.95 15.83 -1.63
CA ARG A 69 -9.86 17.29 -1.82
C ARG A 69 -10.21 17.76 -3.24
N MET A 70 -9.90 16.95 -4.26
CA MET A 70 -10.19 17.25 -5.67
C MET A 70 -11.20 16.23 -6.21
N GLU A 71 -10.80 14.96 -6.18
CA GLU A 71 -11.63 13.79 -6.45
C GLU A 71 -11.66 12.90 -5.20
N LYS A 72 -12.75 12.14 -5.01
CA LYS A 72 -12.83 11.15 -3.94
C LYS A 72 -12.36 9.81 -4.46
N GLY A 73 -11.43 9.18 -3.76
CA GLY A 73 -10.94 7.87 -4.14
C GLY A 73 -10.21 7.17 -3.01
N ALA A 74 -9.97 5.89 -3.22
CA ALA A 74 -9.21 5.05 -2.33
C ALA A 74 -8.34 4.09 -3.14
N PHE A 75 -7.18 3.76 -2.59
CA PHE A 75 -6.26 2.76 -3.11
C PHE A 75 -5.92 1.80 -1.99
N MET A 76 -5.90 0.51 -2.30
CA MET A 76 -5.44 -0.53 -1.40
C MET A 76 -4.72 -1.62 -2.20
N VAL A 77 -3.54 -2.00 -1.73
CA VAL A 77 -2.84 -3.21 -2.18
C VAL A 77 -2.46 -4.01 -0.94
N ARG A 78 -2.73 -5.31 -0.94
CA ARG A 78 -2.41 -6.23 0.16
C ARG A 78 -1.87 -7.54 -0.40
N THR A 79 -0.56 -7.62 -0.58
CA THR A 79 0.12 -8.83 -1.05
C THR A 79 1.61 -8.77 -0.69
N ALA A 80 2.34 -9.86 -0.88
CA ALA A 80 3.80 -9.87 -0.78
C ALA A 80 4.38 -9.10 -1.98
N PRO A 81 5.23 -8.08 -1.77
CA PRO A 81 5.94 -7.43 -2.86
C PRO A 81 6.88 -8.41 -3.56
N SER A 82 6.97 -8.34 -4.89
CA SER A 82 7.92 -9.12 -5.68
C SER A 82 9.31 -8.47 -5.75
N ASP A 83 9.39 -7.15 -5.56
CA ASP A 83 10.66 -6.42 -5.54
C ASP A 83 10.54 -5.13 -4.70
N MET A 84 11.70 -4.62 -4.27
CA MET A 84 11.83 -3.36 -3.55
C MET A 84 13.15 -2.65 -3.89
N SER A 85 13.06 -1.37 -4.26
CA SER A 85 14.21 -0.49 -4.48
C SER A 85 14.20 0.72 -3.54
N TYR A 86 15.38 1.29 -3.28
CA TYR A 86 15.50 2.56 -2.55
C TYR A 86 16.59 3.44 -3.17
N ASP A 87 16.18 4.59 -3.70
CA ASP A 87 17.08 5.63 -4.16
C ASP A 87 17.39 6.62 -3.03
N ARG A 88 18.66 6.62 -2.61
CA ARG A 88 19.17 7.49 -1.54
C ARG A 88 19.26 8.96 -1.95
N LEU A 89 19.37 9.27 -3.24
CA LEU A 89 19.50 10.64 -3.72
C LEU A 89 18.15 11.36 -3.70
N SER A 90 17.10 10.68 -4.16
CA SER A 90 15.73 11.24 -4.17
C SER A 90 14.92 10.93 -2.91
N GLY A 91 15.36 10.00 -2.06
CA GLY A 91 14.56 9.54 -0.92
C GLY A 91 13.32 8.75 -1.36
N THR A 92 13.42 8.06 -2.50
CA THR A 92 12.30 7.34 -3.11
C THR A 92 12.42 5.85 -2.86
N ILE A 93 11.35 5.25 -2.37
CA ILE A 93 11.21 3.82 -2.13
C ILE A 93 10.20 3.31 -3.16
N GLU A 94 10.55 2.30 -3.94
CA GLU A 94 9.63 1.64 -4.86
C GLU A 94 9.36 0.23 -4.38
N LEU A 95 8.08 -0.12 -4.31
CA LEU A 95 7.61 -1.47 -4.02
C LEU A 95 6.84 -1.98 -5.24
N VAL A 96 7.22 -3.15 -5.73
CA VAL A 96 6.56 -3.81 -6.85
C VAL A 96 5.68 -4.92 -6.30
N PHE A 97 4.41 -4.90 -6.64
CA PHE A 97 3.44 -5.93 -6.26
C PHE A 97 2.96 -6.66 -7.51
N PRO A 98 2.90 -8.01 -7.48
CA PRO A 98 2.30 -8.77 -8.56
C PRO A 98 0.81 -8.42 -8.67
N ALA A 99 0.32 -8.34 -9.90
CA ALA A 99 -1.09 -8.17 -10.20
C ALA A 99 -1.60 -9.37 -11.03
N GLU A 100 -2.92 -9.53 -11.15
CA GLU A 100 -3.47 -10.57 -12.02
C GLU A 100 -3.08 -10.31 -13.48
N GLY A 101 -2.63 -11.36 -14.18
CA GLY A 101 -2.11 -11.29 -15.55
C GLY A 101 -0.62 -10.90 -15.60
N ASP A 102 -0.20 -10.28 -16.70
CA ASP A 102 1.20 -9.89 -16.95
C ASP A 102 1.54 -8.49 -16.41
N GLY A 103 0.72 -7.97 -15.49
CA GLY A 103 0.85 -6.62 -14.94
C GLY A 103 1.56 -6.56 -13.59
N SER A 104 1.91 -5.36 -13.15
CA SER A 104 2.45 -5.11 -11.82
C SER A 104 1.98 -3.77 -11.28
N ILE A 105 1.75 -3.71 -9.97
CA ILE A 105 1.47 -2.45 -9.28
C ILE A 105 2.77 -1.94 -8.70
N VAL A 106 3.19 -0.74 -9.09
CA VAL A 106 4.35 -0.07 -8.51
C VAL A 106 3.84 1.02 -7.58
N VAL A 107 4.22 0.92 -6.32
CA VAL A 107 3.97 1.95 -5.31
C VAL A 107 5.27 2.70 -5.05
N THR A 108 5.25 4.00 -5.32
CA THR A 108 6.36 4.91 -5.07
C THR A 108 6.07 5.70 -3.80
N LEU A 109 6.96 5.60 -2.82
CA LEU A 109 6.86 6.28 -1.52
C LEU A 109 8.05 7.22 -1.34
N HIS A 110 7.80 8.37 -0.74
CA HIS A 110 8.85 9.30 -0.32
C HIS A 110 9.15 9.10 1.16
N GLY A 111 10.37 8.68 1.45
CA GLY A 111 10.79 8.29 2.80
C GLY A 111 12.29 8.37 3.02
N ASN A 112 12.69 8.29 4.30
CA ASN A 112 14.09 8.23 4.69
C ASN A 112 14.64 6.79 4.66
N ALA A 113 15.93 6.66 4.95
CA ALA A 113 16.62 5.38 4.94
C ALA A 113 16.10 4.41 6.02
N GLU A 114 15.54 4.94 7.10
CA GLU A 114 14.96 4.20 8.22
C GLU A 114 13.64 3.55 7.82
N LEU A 115 12.76 4.28 7.13
CA LEU A 115 11.54 3.70 6.54
C LEU A 115 11.90 2.67 5.48
N ALA A 116 12.86 2.97 4.60
CA ALA A 116 13.34 2.02 3.61
C ALA A 116 13.91 0.73 4.23
N ARG A 117 14.61 0.84 5.37
CA ARG A 117 15.11 -0.33 6.09
C ARG A 117 13.97 -1.15 6.70
N THR A 118 13.02 -0.49 7.35
CA THR A 118 11.85 -1.11 7.96
C THR A 118 11.03 -1.88 6.92
N LEU A 119 10.78 -1.26 5.77
CA LEU A 119 10.06 -1.91 4.67
C LEU A 119 10.84 -3.09 4.08
N ARG A 120 12.17 -2.98 3.96
CA ARG A 120 13.00 -4.09 3.48
C ARG A 120 12.93 -5.31 4.40
N ASP A 121 12.95 -5.08 5.70
CA ASP A 121 12.84 -6.16 6.68
C ASP A 121 11.43 -6.80 6.64
N ALA A 122 10.38 -5.99 6.43
CA ALA A 122 9.02 -6.48 6.22
C ALA A 122 8.88 -7.29 4.92
N VAL A 123 9.46 -6.83 3.80
CA VAL A 123 9.47 -7.55 2.51
C VAL A 123 10.13 -8.92 2.67
N ARG A 124 11.30 -8.98 3.32
CA ARG A 124 12.00 -10.24 3.63
C ARG A 124 11.17 -11.18 4.51
N ALA A 125 10.43 -10.61 5.47
CA ALA A 125 9.53 -11.39 6.31
C ALA A 125 8.33 -11.95 5.54
N CYS A 126 7.95 -11.38 4.40
CA CYS A 126 6.93 -11.95 3.51
C CYS A 126 7.46 -13.21 2.80
N GLU A 127 8.71 -13.18 2.33
CA GLU A 127 9.36 -14.32 1.65
C GLU A 127 9.50 -15.54 2.57
N GLY A 128 9.78 -15.32 3.85
CA GLY A 128 9.97 -16.37 4.85
C GLY A 128 8.70 -17.16 5.20
N VAL A 129 7.51 -16.64 4.88
CA VAL A 129 6.21 -17.29 5.16
C VAL A 129 5.74 -18.18 4.00
N SER A 130 6.35 -18.04 2.82
CA SER A 130 6.01 -18.81 1.61
C SER A 130 6.76 -20.15 1.48
N ARG A 131 7.32 -20.67 2.59
CA ARG A 131 7.98 -22.00 2.69
C ARG A 131 7.28 -22.86 3.73
#